data_AF-A0A956IE22-F1
#
_entry.id   AF-A0A956IE22-F1
#
_cell.length_a   1.000
_cell.length_b   1.000
_cell.length_c   1.000
_cell.angle_alpha   90.00
_cell.angle_beta   90.00
_cell.angle_gamma   90.00
#
_symmetry.space_group_name_H-M   'P 1'
#
loop_
_entity.id
_entity.type
_entity.pdbx_description
1 polymer ?
#
loop_
_entity_poly.entity_id
_entity_poly.type
_entity_poly.pdbx_seq_one_letter_code
_entity_poly.pdbx_strand_id
1 'polypeptide(L)'
;MRVVSFTLRRASRALASIVFASAAACAGIVAAACGSSVSSTVPGTSDAGVTRPPTDAPVVVPDAGPYDAAPPPGTPPSCEKYCEIVMQNCTGDLAQYASPDECKGACAALALGDARDRTDNTVACRQYHAGSPARTDPAQFCPVAGPFGGGMCGDRCTAFCELTLRVCDADAGAARPYADAPACATACANYMFTGAADGGGPTLDGPTDGDTLDCRMFHARSAILEPGQHCAATAEQSLACK
;
A
#
# COMPACT_ATOMS: atom_id res chain seq x y z
N MET A 1 47.71 -21.37 22.88
CA MET A 1 46.57 -21.56 23.80
C MET A 1 46.55 -20.39 24.78
N ARG A 2 45.70 -19.39 24.56
CA ARG A 2 45.51 -18.25 25.47
C ARG A 2 44.09 -18.31 26.01
N VAL A 3 43.99 -18.61 27.30
CA VAL A 3 42.75 -18.64 28.07
C VAL A 3 42.45 -17.20 28.48
N VAL A 4 41.38 -16.61 27.97
CA VAL A 4 40.88 -15.31 28.42
C VAL A 4 39.56 -15.57 29.15
N SER A 5 39.64 -15.61 30.48
CA SER A 5 38.50 -15.56 31.38
C SER A 5 37.85 -14.18 31.28
N PHE A 6 36.56 -14.12 30.95
CA PHE A 6 35.74 -12.93 31.18
C PHE A 6 34.67 -13.21 32.22
N THR A 7 34.71 -12.36 33.23
CA THR A 7 33.94 -12.35 34.48
C THR A 7 32.44 -12.15 34.28
N LEU A 8 31.63 -13.00 34.92
CA LEU A 8 30.24 -12.73 35.26
C LEU A 8 30.12 -11.47 36.12
N ARG A 9 29.18 -10.56 35.78
CA ARG A 9 28.56 -9.64 36.73
C ARG A 9 27.04 -9.70 36.62
N ARG A 10 26.42 -9.98 37.77
CA ARG A 10 24.97 -9.98 38.05
C ARG A 10 24.43 -8.54 38.20
N ALA A 11 23.15 -8.34 37.86
CA ALA A 11 22.14 -7.52 38.57
C ALA A 11 20.91 -7.40 37.63
N SER A 12 19.75 -8.03 37.84
CA SER A 12 18.78 -7.92 38.95
C SER A 12 18.23 -6.50 39.15
N ARG A 13 17.17 -6.13 38.40
CA ARG A 13 16.18 -5.09 38.73
C ARG A 13 14.83 -5.61 38.21
N ALA A 14 13.97 -6.15 39.08
CA ALA A 14 13.04 -5.46 39.98
C ALA A 14 11.85 -4.83 39.24
N LEU A 15 10.70 -5.47 39.47
CA LEU A 15 9.33 -5.15 39.09
C LEU A 15 8.91 -3.71 39.41
N ALA A 16 8.08 -3.12 38.53
CA ALA A 16 7.07 -2.14 38.93
C ALA A 16 5.90 -2.17 37.92
N SER A 17 4.90 -2.99 38.22
CA SER A 17 3.58 -2.94 37.57
C SER A 17 2.86 -1.68 38.04
N ILE A 18 2.43 -0.84 37.10
CA ILE A 18 1.52 0.28 37.38
C ILE A 18 0.22 -0.01 36.65
N VAL A 19 -0.80 -0.32 37.44
CA VAL A 19 -2.21 -0.41 37.07
C VAL A 19 -2.76 1.00 37.11
N PHE A 20 -3.23 1.53 35.97
CA PHE A 20 -4.13 2.68 35.95
C PHE A 20 -5.47 2.25 35.36
N ALA A 21 -6.45 2.14 36.24
CA ALA A 21 -7.86 2.08 35.91
C ALA A 21 -8.37 3.52 35.77
N SER A 22 -8.94 3.86 34.61
CA SER A 22 -9.67 5.10 34.40
C SER A 22 -10.96 4.81 33.63
N ALA A 23 -12.07 4.86 34.36
CA ALA A 23 -13.43 4.92 33.85
C ALA A 23 -13.83 6.38 33.62
N ALA A 24 -14.43 6.71 32.48
CA ALA A 24 -15.30 7.87 32.26
C ALA A 24 -15.89 7.78 30.84
N ALA A 25 -17.17 7.43 30.68
CA ALA A 25 -18.36 8.29 30.76
C ALA A 25 -18.84 8.73 29.37
N CYS A 26 -19.94 8.12 28.93
CA CYS A 26 -20.70 8.45 27.74
C CYS A 26 -21.48 9.77 27.92
N ALA A 27 -21.39 10.67 26.94
CA ALA A 27 -22.40 11.66 26.51
C ALA A 27 -21.89 12.21 25.16
N GLY A 28 -22.53 12.12 24.00
CA GLY A 28 -23.95 12.23 23.70
C GLY A 28 -24.26 13.66 23.28
N ILE A 29 -24.05 14.02 22.00
CA ILE A 29 -24.72 15.15 21.30
C ILE A 29 -24.86 14.73 19.82
N VAL A 30 -26.11 14.61 19.38
CA VAL A 30 -26.52 14.52 17.97
C VAL A 30 -26.83 15.95 17.52
N ALA A 31 -26.15 16.44 16.48
CA ALA A 31 -26.51 17.69 15.82
C ALA A 31 -26.66 17.42 14.32
N ALA A 32 -27.92 17.37 13.89
CA ALA A 32 -28.32 17.39 12.49
C ALA A 32 -28.11 18.80 11.93
N ALA A 33 -27.36 18.92 10.84
CA ALA A 33 -27.24 20.15 10.07
C ALA A 33 -27.73 19.92 8.64
N CYS A 34 -28.72 20.73 8.26
CA CYS A 34 -29.45 20.68 7.01
C CYS A 34 -28.59 21.17 5.84
N GLY A 35 -28.66 20.45 4.72
CA GLY A 35 -28.01 20.82 3.46
C GLY A 35 -28.61 22.07 2.82
N SER A 36 -27.73 22.88 2.24
CA SER A 36 -28.09 23.97 1.32
C SER A 36 -27.68 23.56 -0.09
N SER A 37 -28.68 23.32 -0.94
CA SER A 37 -28.51 23.06 -2.36
C SER A 37 -28.09 24.35 -3.07
N VAL A 38 -26.86 24.43 -3.58
CA VAL A 38 -26.45 25.50 -4.50
C VAL A 38 -26.61 25.00 -5.93
N SER A 39 -27.69 25.43 -6.58
CA SER A 39 -27.83 25.36 -8.04
C SER A 39 -26.86 26.33 -8.69
N SER A 40 -25.78 25.81 -9.27
CA SER A 40 -24.92 26.58 -10.17
C SER A 40 -25.49 26.56 -11.58
N THR A 41 -26.14 27.66 -11.94
CA THR A 41 -26.46 28.02 -13.33
C THR A 41 -25.15 28.29 -14.08
N VAL A 42 -24.80 27.43 -15.04
CA VAL A 42 -23.72 27.70 -16.00
C VAL A 42 -24.29 28.56 -17.13
N PRO A 43 -23.78 29.79 -17.36
CA PRO A 43 -24.16 30.59 -18.52
C PRO A 43 -23.62 29.93 -19.79
N GLY A 44 -24.51 29.67 -20.75
CA GLY A 44 -24.13 29.23 -22.08
C GLY A 44 -23.24 30.27 -22.75
N THR A 45 -22.00 29.90 -23.07
CA THR A 45 -21.14 30.65 -23.98
C THR A 45 -21.38 30.16 -25.39
N SER A 46 -21.85 31.10 -26.21
CA SER A 46 -22.11 30.95 -27.62
C SER A 46 -20.89 30.45 -28.39
N ASP A 47 -21.18 29.48 -29.25
CA ASP A 47 -20.37 28.92 -30.30
C ASP A 47 -19.77 30.02 -31.19
N ALA A 48 -18.45 30.22 -31.12
CA ALA A 48 -17.69 30.98 -32.11
C ALA A 48 -16.97 29.96 -33.00
N GLY A 49 -17.49 29.81 -34.22
CA GLY A 49 -17.02 28.86 -35.22
C GLY A 49 -15.51 28.84 -35.39
N VAL A 50 -14.91 27.72 -34.98
CA VAL A 50 -13.58 27.32 -35.42
C VAL A 50 -13.73 26.60 -36.75
N THR A 51 -13.35 27.27 -37.83
CA THR A 51 -13.18 26.66 -39.15
C THR A 51 -12.07 25.62 -39.06
N ARG A 52 -12.44 24.35 -38.98
CA ARG A 52 -11.51 23.22 -39.14
C ARG A 52 -10.91 23.26 -40.55
N PRO A 53 -9.57 23.27 -40.71
CA PRO A 53 -8.97 23.01 -42.01
C PRO A 53 -9.32 21.57 -42.46
N PRO A 54 -9.52 21.33 -43.77
CA PRO A 54 -9.71 19.99 -44.30
C PRO A 54 -8.37 19.25 -44.23
N THR A 55 -8.18 18.47 -43.18
CA THR A 55 -7.09 17.51 -43.09
C THR A 55 -7.60 16.16 -43.55
N ASP A 56 -7.55 15.92 -44.86
CA ASP A 56 -7.66 14.60 -45.50
C ASP A 56 -6.38 13.75 -45.28
N ALA A 57 -5.66 13.99 -44.18
CA ALA A 57 -4.59 13.11 -43.77
C ALA A 57 -5.21 11.87 -43.11
N PRO A 58 -4.87 10.64 -43.54
CA PRO A 58 -5.27 9.44 -42.84
C PRO A 58 -4.85 9.58 -41.38
N VAL A 59 -5.83 9.55 -40.47
CA VAL A 59 -5.55 9.35 -39.05
C VAL A 59 -4.94 7.96 -38.96
N VAL A 60 -3.60 7.90 -38.93
CA VAL A 60 -2.88 6.72 -38.50
C VAL A 60 -3.18 6.61 -37.01
N VAL A 61 -4.29 5.95 -36.67
CA VAL A 61 -4.42 5.36 -35.35
C VAL A 61 -3.22 4.43 -35.22
N PRO A 62 -2.25 4.70 -34.33
CA PRO A 62 -1.20 3.74 -34.08
C PRO A 62 -1.92 2.45 -33.70
N ASP A 63 -1.65 1.37 -34.44
CA ASP A 63 -2.15 0.04 -34.13
C ASP A 63 -2.03 -0.15 -32.62
N ALA A 64 -3.18 -0.40 -31.98
CA ALA A 64 -3.19 -0.93 -30.63
C ALA A 64 -2.28 -2.17 -30.69
N GLY A 65 -1.07 -2.02 -30.15
CA GLY A 65 -0.05 -3.03 -30.27
C GLY A 65 -0.55 -4.36 -29.71
N PRO A 66 0.16 -5.47 -29.97
CA PRO A 66 -0.27 -6.84 -29.61
C PRO A 66 -0.39 -7.13 -28.10
N TYR A 67 -0.42 -6.10 -27.24
CA TYR A 67 -0.53 -6.17 -25.79
C TYR A 67 -1.96 -6.35 -25.27
N ASP A 68 -2.97 -6.36 -26.15
CA ASP A 68 -4.38 -6.61 -25.79
C ASP A 68 -4.69 -8.10 -25.55
N ALA A 69 -3.77 -9.00 -25.92
CA ALA A 69 -3.88 -10.40 -25.51
C ALA A 69 -3.48 -10.52 -24.03
N ALA A 70 -4.43 -10.92 -23.18
CA ALA A 70 -4.09 -11.48 -21.87
C ALA A 70 -2.96 -12.51 -22.06
N PRO A 71 -1.92 -12.52 -21.19
CA PRO A 71 -0.83 -13.48 -21.32
C PRO A 71 -1.42 -14.89 -21.47
N PRO A 72 -0.91 -15.71 -22.41
CA PRO A 72 -1.41 -17.06 -22.58
C PRO A 72 -1.39 -17.78 -21.22
N PRO A 73 -2.43 -18.55 -20.90
CA PRO A 73 -2.52 -19.24 -19.62
C PRO A 73 -1.23 -20.06 -19.41
N GLY A 74 -0.54 -19.79 -18.30
CA GLY A 74 0.71 -20.47 -17.94
C GLY A 74 2.00 -19.63 -18.05
N THR A 75 1.94 -18.34 -18.39
CA THR A 75 3.12 -17.47 -18.19
C THR A 75 3.45 -17.39 -16.69
N PRO A 76 4.67 -17.77 -16.26
CA PRO A 76 5.06 -17.68 -14.86
C PRO A 76 4.99 -16.23 -14.36
N PRO A 77 4.58 -15.99 -13.09
CA PRO A 77 4.63 -14.67 -12.49
C PRO A 77 6.07 -14.16 -12.40
N SER A 78 6.29 -12.87 -12.65
CA SER A 78 7.58 -12.22 -12.43
C SER A 78 7.41 -10.79 -11.97
N CYS A 79 8.41 -10.26 -11.27
CA CYS A 79 8.40 -8.87 -10.83
C CYS A 79 8.42 -7.90 -11.99
N GLU A 80 9.17 -8.19 -13.06
CA GLU A 80 9.23 -7.35 -14.25
C GLU A 80 7.86 -7.23 -14.90
N LYS A 81 7.15 -8.35 -15.08
CA LYS A 81 5.85 -8.34 -15.74
C LYS A 81 4.78 -7.71 -14.87
N TYR A 82 4.77 -8.02 -13.58
CA TYR A 82 3.88 -7.37 -12.63
C TYR A 82 4.07 -5.85 -12.61
N CYS A 83 5.31 -5.37 -12.46
CA CYS A 83 5.59 -3.94 -12.38
C CYS A 83 5.28 -3.20 -13.68
N GLU A 84 5.54 -3.82 -14.84
CA GLU A 84 5.10 -3.25 -16.12
C GLU A 84 3.57 -3.07 -16.16
N ILE A 85 2.82 -4.14 -15.87
CA ILE A 85 1.35 -4.12 -15.97
C ILE A 85 0.71 -3.18 -14.95
N VAL A 86 1.13 -3.21 -13.68
CA VAL A 86 0.51 -2.39 -12.63
C VAL A 86 0.78 -0.91 -12.88
N MET A 87 1.99 -0.54 -13.32
CA MET A 87 2.32 0.85 -13.65
C MET A 87 1.60 1.33 -14.92
N GLN A 88 1.25 0.41 -15.82
CA GLN A 88 0.47 0.73 -17.02
C GLN A 88 -1.01 0.95 -16.72
N ASN A 89 -1.63 0.08 -15.91
CA ASN A 89 -3.08 0.07 -15.72
C ASN A 89 -3.54 0.85 -14.48
N CYS A 90 -2.68 1.03 -13.48
CA CYS A 90 -2.95 1.76 -12.25
C CYS A 90 -2.16 3.07 -12.24
N THR A 91 -2.80 4.15 -12.68
CA THR A 91 -2.19 5.47 -12.88
C THR A 91 -3.01 6.57 -12.20
N GLY A 92 -2.46 7.79 -12.16
CA GLY A 92 -3.11 8.94 -11.51
C GLY A 92 -3.39 8.67 -10.02
N ASP A 93 -4.60 8.99 -9.56
CA ASP A 93 -5.02 8.79 -8.17
C ASP A 93 -5.08 7.30 -7.76
N LEU A 94 -5.09 6.39 -8.74
CA LEU A 94 -5.08 4.94 -8.53
C LEU A 94 -3.68 4.34 -8.68
N ALA A 95 -2.64 5.15 -8.86
CA ALA A 95 -1.27 4.67 -8.89
C ALA A 95 -0.90 3.98 -7.57
N GLN A 96 -0.30 2.79 -7.69
CA GLN A 96 0.08 1.97 -6.52
C GLN A 96 1.54 2.15 -6.10
N TYR A 97 2.37 2.66 -7.02
CA TYR A 97 3.79 2.92 -6.82
C TYR A 97 4.13 4.27 -7.47
N ALA A 98 5.02 5.04 -6.84
CA ALA A 98 5.53 6.29 -7.36
C ALA A 98 6.61 6.05 -8.44
N SER A 99 7.26 4.87 -8.45
CA SER A 99 8.30 4.55 -9.42
C SER A 99 8.43 3.05 -9.71
N PRO A 100 9.06 2.67 -10.85
CA PRO A 100 9.41 1.28 -11.14
C PRO A 100 10.32 0.63 -10.08
N ASP A 101 11.22 1.41 -9.47
CA ASP A 101 12.15 0.90 -8.46
C ASP A 101 11.43 0.59 -7.13
N GLU A 102 10.48 1.44 -6.73
CA GLU A 102 9.60 1.15 -5.58
C GLU A 102 8.78 -0.11 -5.82
N CYS A 103 8.20 -0.28 -7.02
CA CYS A 103 7.45 -1.49 -7.36
C CYS A 103 8.33 -2.75 -7.28
N LYS A 104 9.53 -2.72 -7.85
CA LYS A 104 10.46 -3.86 -7.80
C LYS A 104 10.90 -4.18 -6.38
N GLY A 105 11.13 -3.16 -5.56
CA GLY A 105 11.46 -3.32 -4.15
C GLY A 105 10.32 -3.99 -3.37
N ALA A 106 9.08 -3.55 -3.57
CA ALA A 106 7.90 -4.22 -3.00
C ALA A 106 7.78 -5.67 -3.48
N CYS A 107 7.96 -5.91 -4.79
CA CYS A 107 7.84 -7.23 -5.37
C CYS A 107 8.88 -8.22 -4.81
N ALA A 108 10.11 -7.76 -4.56
CA ALA A 108 11.17 -8.58 -3.99
C ALA A 108 10.86 -9.06 -2.55
N ALA A 109 9.90 -8.43 -1.87
CA ALA A 109 9.43 -8.85 -0.55
C ALA A 109 8.37 -9.97 -0.60
N LEU A 110 7.81 -10.25 -1.77
CA LEU A 110 6.71 -11.20 -1.95
C LEU A 110 7.18 -12.52 -2.55
N ALA A 111 6.49 -13.61 -2.23
CA ALA A 111 6.65 -14.86 -2.96
C ALA A 111 6.05 -14.70 -4.38
N LEU A 112 6.69 -15.31 -5.39
CA LEU A 112 6.18 -15.26 -6.76
C LEU A 112 4.80 -15.90 -6.91
N GLY A 113 4.58 -17.04 -6.22
CA GLY A 113 3.31 -17.78 -6.26
C GLY A 113 3.12 -18.69 -7.48
N ASP A 114 1.96 -19.32 -7.57
CA ASP A 114 1.51 -20.05 -8.76
C ASP A 114 0.71 -19.12 -9.68
N ALA A 115 0.80 -19.28 -10.99
CA ALA A 115 0.09 -18.44 -11.97
C ALA A 115 -1.45 -18.44 -11.80
N ARG A 116 -2.00 -19.38 -11.03
CA ARG A 116 -3.43 -19.48 -10.69
C ARG A 116 -3.79 -18.82 -9.35
N ASP A 117 -2.84 -18.29 -8.58
CA ASP A 117 -3.15 -17.62 -7.32
C ASP A 117 -4.03 -16.39 -7.57
N ARG A 118 -5.17 -16.30 -6.89
CA ARG A 118 -6.10 -15.16 -6.98
C ARG A 118 -6.41 -14.52 -5.65
N THR A 119 -5.96 -15.16 -4.56
CA THR A 119 -6.26 -14.75 -3.19
C THR A 119 -5.04 -14.77 -2.26
N ASP A 120 -3.96 -15.42 -2.66
CA ASP A 120 -2.76 -15.54 -1.81
C ASP A 120 -1.91 -14.28 -1.87
N ASN A 121 -1.09 -14.03 -0.84
CA ASN A 121 -0.16 -12.91 -0.80
C ASN A 121 1.05 -13.15 -1.71
N THR A 122 0.82 -13.18 -3.02
CA THR A 122 1.84 -13.51 -4.03
C THR A 122 1.87 -12.51 -5.18
N VAL A 123 3.01 -12.44 -5.87
CA VAL A 123 3.16 -11.63 -7.09
C VAL A 123 2.17 -12.08 -8.16
N ALA A 124 1.88 -13.39 -8.27
CA ALA A 124 0.90 -13.91 -9.21
C ALA A 124 -0.52 -13.35 -8.99
N CYS A 125 -0.97 -13.28 -7.74
CA CYS A 125 -2.27 -12.66 -7.42
C CYS A 125 -2.29 -11.19 -7.85
N ARG A 126 -1.25 -10.43 -7.50
CA ARG A 126 -1.13 -9.00 -7.83
C ARG A 126 -1.06 -8.77 -9.33
N GLN A 127 -0.29 -9.59 -10.05
CA GLN A 127 -0.17 -9.54 -11.50
C GLN A 127 -1.50 -9.84 -12.20
N TYR A 128 -2.30 -10.79 -11.67
CA TYR A 128 -3.64 -11.05 -12.19
C TYR A 128 -4.53 -9.82 -12.05
N HIS A 129 -4.61 -9.23 -10.86
CA HIS A 129 -5.49 -8.07 -10.59
C HIS A 129 -5.00 -6.79 -11.28
N ALA A 130 -3.68 -6.62 -11.45
CA ALA A 130 -3.09 -5.55 -12.23
C ALA A 130 -3.44 -5.63 -13.73
N GLY A 131 -3.74 -6.83 -14.24
CA GLY A 131 -4.00 -7.09 -15.65
C GLY A 131 -5.40 -6.67 -16.12
N SER A 132 -6.14 -7.61 -16.69
CA SER A 132 -7.48 -7.34 -17.22
C SER A 132 -8.46 -6.75 -16.19
N PRO A 133 -8.48 -7.19 -14.91
CA PRO A 133 -9.37 -6.62 -13.90
C PRO A 133 -9.15 -5.11 -13.71
N ALA A 134 -7.91 -4.66 -13.47
CA ALA A 134 -7.61 -3.23 -13.33
C ALA A 134 -7.87 -2.41 -14.60
N ARG A 135 -7.84 -3.01 -15.81
CA ARG A 135 -8.27 -2.28 -17.02
C ARG A 135 -9.77 -2.05 -17.09
N THR A 136 -10.55 -2.99 -16.55
CA THR A 136 -12.03 -2.94 -16.62
C THR A 136 -12.63 -2.16 -15.46
N ASP A 137 -12.07 -2.29 -14.26
CA ASP A 137 -12.48 -1.56 -13.06
C ASP A 137 -11.25 -1.18 -12.23
N PRO A 138 -10.53 -0.11 -12.64
CA PRO A 138 -9.31 0.31 -11.96
C PRO A 138 -9.54 0.63 -10.48
N ALA A 139 -10.66 1.27 -10.15
CA ALA A 139 -10.95 1.70 -8.78
C ALA A 139 -11.04 0.50 -7.82
N GLN A 140 -11.66 -0.60 -8.27
CA GLN A 140 -11.77 -1.80 -7.46
C GLN A 140 -10.46 -2.61 -7.41
N PHE A 141 -9.75 -2.75 -8.54
CA PHE A 141 -8.67 -3.74 -8.66
C PHE A 141 -7.26 -3.17 -8.50
N CYS A 142 -7.04 -1.87 -8.66
CA CYS A 142 -5.72 -1.28 -8.40
C CYS A 142 -5.28 -1.41 -6.94
N PRO A 143 -6.14 -1.16 -5.93
CA PRO A 143 -5.80 -1.44 -4.53
C PRO A 143 -5.41 -2.90 -4.26
N VAL A 144 -6.04 -3.84 -4.96
CA VAL A 144 -5.71 -5.28 -4.86
C VAL A 144 -4.36 -5.57 -5.51
N ALA A 145 -4.10 -4.93 -6.64
CA ALA A 145 -2.84 -5.03 -7.35
C ALA A 145 -1.67 -4.33 -6.65
N GLY A 146 -1.92 -3.44 -5.68
CA GLY A 146 -0.89 -2.69 -4.97
C GLY A 146 -0.03 -3.52 -4.01
N PRO A 147 0.90 -2.90 -3.26
CA PRO A 147 1.85 -3.60 -2.39
C PRO A 147 1.19 -4.41 -1.26
N PHE A 148 -0.03 -4.03 -0.85
CA PHE A 148 -0.70 -4.58 0.33
C PHE A 148 -1.95 -5.41 0.05
N GLY A 149 -2.34 -5.58 -1.22
CA GLY A 149 -3.31 -6.62 -1.62
C GLY A 149 -4.77 -6.30 -1.47
N GLY A 150 -5.13 -5.13 -0.97
CA GLY A 150 -6.53 -4.73 -0.82
C GLY A 150 -7.37 -5.70 0.03
N GLY A 151 -6.73 -6.62 0.78
CA GLY A 151 -7.38 -7.73 1.47
C GLY A 151 -7.84 -8.88 0.58
N MET A 152 -7.58 -8.83 -0.73
CA MET A 152 -7.88 -9.91 -1.67
C MET A 152 -6.63 -10.74 -1.99
N CYS A 153 -5.48 -10.12 -2.27
CA CYS A 153 -4.20 -10.82 -2.40
C CYS A 153 -3.50 -10.93 -1.05
N GLY A 154 -4.06 -11.77 -0.18
CA GLY A 154 -3.71 -11.86 1.23
C GLY A 154 -4.41 -10.82 2.11
N ASP A 155 -4.40 -11.06 3.42
CA ASP A 155 -4.87 -10.07 4.38
C ASP A 155 -3.87 -8.91 4.51
N ARG A 156 -4.39 -7.73 4.85
CA ARG A 156 -3.61 -6.50 4.92
C ARG A 156 -2.48 -6.57 5.95
N CYS A 157 -2.69 -7.27 7.06
CA CYS A 157 -1.69 -7.37 8.12
C CYS A 157 -0.52 -8.26 7.71
N THR A 158 -0.79 -9.41 7.10
CA THR A 158 0.25 -10.27 6.54
C THR A 158 1.07 -9.51 5.50
N ALA A 159 0.42 -8.85 4.53
CA ALA A 159 1.13 -8.10 3.50
C ALA A 159 1.96 -6.93 4.08
N PHE A 160 1.39 -6.17 5.03
CA PHE A 160 2.10 -5.11 5.74
C PHE A 160 3.32 -5.64 6.51
N CYS A 161 3.16 -6.73 7.25
CA CYS A 161 4.22 -7.28 8.09
C CYS A 161 5.35 -7.92 7.28
N GLU A 162 5.04 -8.63 6.21
CA GLU A 162 6.05 -9.19 5.31
C GLU A 162 6.87 -8.09 4.64
N LEU A 163 6.21 -7.06 4.11
CA LEU A 163 6.92 -5.92 3.52
C LEU A 163 7.80 -5.22 4.57
N THR A 164 7.21 -4.85 5.72
CA THR A 164 7.90 -4.10 6.78
C THR A 164 9.12 -4.87 7.31
N LEU A 165 8.99 -6.16 7.60
CA LEU A 165 10.11 -6.96 8.12
C LEU A 165 11.21 -7.17 7.10
N ARG A 166 10.90 -7.06 5.81
CA ARG A 166 11.87 -7.17 4.73
C ARG A 166 12.60 -5.87 4.46
N VAL A 167 11.91 -4.73 4.46
CA VAL A 167 12.51 -3.42 4.12
C VAL A 167 13.13 -2.72 5.33
N CYS A 168 12.67 -3.05 6.54
CA CYS A 168 13.14 -2.44 7.79
C CYS A 168 14.02 -3.38 8.62
N ASP A 169 14.84 -4.21 7.98
CA ASP A 169 15.82 -4.99 8.70
C ASP A 169 17.03 -4.16 9.16
N ALA A 170 17.85 -4.73 10.04
CA ALA A 170 19.02 -4.04 10.56
C ALA A 170 20.07 -3.75 9.47
N ASP A 171 20.09 -4.56 8.41
CA ASP A 171 21.03 -4.43 7.29
C ASP A 171 20.63 -3.26 6.37
N ALA A 172 19.34 -2.88 6.35
CA ALA A 172 18.83 -1.67 5.73
C ALA A 172 19.18 -0.36 6.48
N GLY A 173 19.94 -0.45 7.58
CA GLY A 173 20.37 0.72 8.37
C GLY A 173 19.26 1.33 9.22
N ALA A 174 18.13 0.62 9.40
CA ALA A 174 17.01 1.03 10.22
C ALA A 174 16.83 0.11 11.44
N ALA A 175 16.26 0.64 12.52
CA ALA A 175 15.85 -0.19 13.64
C ALA A 175 14.64 -1.05 13.23
N ARG A 176 14.74 -2.37 13.44
CA ARG A 176 13.62 -3.29 13.21
C ARG A 176 12.41 -2.87 14.06
N PRO A 177 11.25 -2.58 13.44
CA PRO A 177 10.05 -2.13 14.17
C PRO A 177 9.39 -3.27 14.94
N TYR A 178 9.60 -4.52 14.50
CA TYR A 178 9.05 -5.72 15.10
C TYR A 178 10.12 -6.81 15.18
N ALA A 179 10.02 -7.67 16.19
CA ALA A 179 10.96 -8.79 16.36
C ALA A 179 10.80 -9.85 15.26
N ASP A 180 9.55 -10.15 14.89
CA ASP A 180 9.16 -11.17 13.91
C ASP A 180 7.74 -10.91 13.36
N ALA A 181 7.30 -11.76 12.43
CA ALA A 181 5.98 -11.66 11.81
C ALA A 181 4.81 -11.81 12.81
N PRO A 182 4.83 -12.78 13.76
CA PRO A 182 3.79 -12.85 14.79
C PRO A 182 3.66 -11.60 15.67
N ALA A 183 4.79 -10.99 16.08
CA ALA A 183 4.77 -9.74 16.84
C ALA A 183 4.17 -8.59 16.02
N CYS A 184 4.54 -8.48 14.74
CA CYS A 184 3.96 -7.50 13.83
C CYS A 184 2.46 -7.72 13.62
N ALA A 185 2.01 -8.95 13.37
CA ALA A 185 0.61 -9.27 13.14
C ALA A 185 -0.26 -8.96 14.36
N THR A 186 0.26 -9.24 15.57
CA THR A 186 -0.41 -8.91 16.84
C THR A 186 -0.62 -7.41 16.98
N ALA A 187 0.39 -6.60 16.67
CA ALA A 187 0.27 -5.14 16.69
C ALA A 187 -0.70 -4.64 15.60
N CYS A 188 -0.58 -5.19 14.39
CA CYS A 188 -1.41 -4.82 13.25
C CYS A 188 -2.91 -5.01 13.49
N ALA A 189 -3.29 -6.07 14.20
CA ALA A 189 -4.69 -6.34 14.55
C ALA A 189 -5.33 -5.23 15.42
N ASN A 190 -4.53 -4.37 16.05
CA ASN A 190 -5.02 -3.26 16.89
C ASN A 190 -5.15 -1.93 16.12
N TYR A 191 -4.60 -1.82 14.91
CA TYR A 191 -4.64 -0.56 14.16
C TYR A 191 -5.99 -0.40 13.46
N MET A 192 -6.55 0.81 13.54
CA MET A 192 -7.74 1.14 12.76
C MET A 192 -7.41 1.20 11.27
N PHE A 193 -8.25 0.59 10.43
CA PHE A 193 -8.16 0.73 8.99
C PHE A 193 -9.28 1.68 8.53
N THR A 194 -8.89 2.87 8.07
CA THR A 194 -9.79 3.96 7.72
C THR A 194 -10.12 3.98 6.22
N GLY A 195 -9.31 3.33 5.37
CA GLY A 195 -9.53 3.20 3.92
C GLY A 195 -10.63 2.22 3.48
N ALA A 196 -11.49 1.74 4.38
CA ALA A 196 -12.47 0.69 4.07
C ALA A 196 -13.60 1.13 3.11
N ALA A 197 -13.90 2.43 3.00
CA ALA A 197 -14.98 2.91 2.14
C ALA A 197 -14.67 2.70 0.64
N ASP A 198 -13.39 2.65 0.26
CA ASP A 198 -12.97 2.64 -1.15
C ASP A 198 -12.21 1.35 -1.54
N GLY A 199 -12.12 0.38 -0.62
CA GLY A 199 -11.28 -0.83 -0.79
C GLY A 199 -9.76 -0.55 -0.88
N GLY A 200 -9.37 0.73 -0.87
CA GLY A 200 -8.02 1.28 -1.08
C GLY A 200 -7.09 1.13 0.10
N GLY A 201 -5.85 0.67 -0.11
CA GLY A 201 -4.75 0.98 0.81
C GLY A 201 -4.40 2.48 0.77
N PRO A 202 -3.34 2.93 1.45
CA PRO A 202 -2.92 4.33 1.40
C PRO A 202 -2.66 4.76 -0.05
N THR A 203 -3.01 6.01 -0.37
CA THR A 203 -2.67 6.62 -1.66
C THR A 203 -1.15 6.78 -1.77
N LEU A 204 -0.65 7.28 -2.91
CA LEU A 204 0.76 7.65 -3.01
C LEU A 204 1.17 8.69 -1.96
N ASP A 205 0.24 9.54 -1.51
CA ASP A 205 0.55 10.68 -0.64
C ASP A 205 0.19 10.49 0.83
N GLY A 206 -0.52 9.42 1.20
CA GLY A 206 -0.82 9.18 2.61
C GLY A 206 -2.08 8.37 2.90
N PRO A 207 -2.55 8.41 4.16
CA PRO A 207 -2.21 9.38 5.21
C PRO A 207 -0.77 9.26 5.74
N THR A 208 -0.23 10.37 6.26
CA THR A 208 1.13 10.44 6.85
C THR A 208 1.11 10.58 8.38
N ASP A 209 -0.08 10.65 8.97
CA ASP A 209 -0.34 10.74 10.40
C ASP A 209 -1.56 9.92 10.84
N GLY A 210 -1.81 9.89 12.15
CA GLY A 210 -2.91 9.17 12.78
C GLY A 210 -2.63 7.70 13.08
N ASP A 211 -3.17 7.19 14.19
CA ASP A 211 -2.99 5.80 14.63
C ASP A 211 -3.82 4.80 13.82
N THR A 212 -3.45 4.69 12.55
CA THR A 212 -4.12 3.87 11.54
C THR A 212 -3.13 2.92 10.86
N LEU A 213 -3.66 1.82 10.35
CA LEU A 213 -2.91 0.91 9.49
C LEU A 213 -2.52 1.61 8.18
N ASP A 214 -3.37 2.51 7.67
CA ASP A 214 -3.11 3.28 6.45
C ASP A 214 -1.83 4.13 6.56
N CYS A 215 -1.65 4.86 7.66
CA CYS A 215 -0.44 5.65 7.90
C CYS A 215 0.82 4.77 7.93
N ARG A 216 0.72 3.61 8.60
CA ARG A 216 1.84 2.67 8.73
C ARG A 216 2.18 2.01 7.40
N MET A 217 1.17 1.69 6.59
CA MET A 217 1.33 1.17 5.23
C MET A 217 1.99 2.20 4.31
N PHE A 218 1.63 3.49 4.40
CA PHE A 218 2.31 4.56 3.66
C PHE A 218 3.81 4.54 3.98
N HIS A 219 4.16 4.52 5.26
CA HIS A 219 5.56 4.48 5.69
C HIS A 219 6.26 3.18 5.33
N ALA A 220 5.59 2.03 5.38
CA ALA A 220 6.19 0.76 4.95
C ALA A 220 6.51 0.75 3.45
N ARG A 221 5.66 1.39 2.63
CA ARG A 221 5.92 1.55 1.18
C ARG A 221 7.10 2.50 0.95
N SER A 222 7.09 3.68 1.57
CA SER A 222 8.17 4.66 1.41
C SER A 222 9.52 4.14 1.94
N ALA A 223 9.51 3.26 2.95
CA ALA A 223 10.70 2.59 3.46
C ALA A 223 11.39 1.67 2.42
N ILE A 224 10.73 1.31 1.31
CA ILE A 224 11.37 0.57 0.21
C ILE A 224 12.56 1.35 -0.36
N LEU A 225 12.42 2.67 -0.50
CA LEU A 225 13.46 3.54 -1.05
C LEU A 225 14.23 4.29 0.06
N GLU A 226 13.58 4.56 1.19
CA GLU A 226 14.13 5.40 2.26
C GLU A 226 13.94 4.77 3.66
N PRO A 227 14.52 3.58 3.93
CA PRO A 227 14.26 2.84 5.17
C PRO A 227 14.63 3.63 6.43
N GLY A 228 15.74 4.38 6.40
CA GLY A 228 16.19 5.21 7.52
C GLY A 228 15.22 6.31 7.95
N GLN A 229 14.33 6.77 7.05
CA GLN A 229 13.36 7.82 7.34
C GLN A 229 12.01 7.27 7.78
N HIS A 230 11.60 6.11 7.25
CA HIS A 230 10.21 5.66 7.39
C HIS A 230 10.02 4.43 8.29
N CYS A 231 11.05 3.62 8.53
CA CYS A 231 10.89 2.39 9.30
C CYS A 231 10.42 2.62 10.74
N ALA A 232 10.88 3.69 11.41
CA ALA A 232 10.44 4.03 12.76
C ALA A 232 8.92 4.32 12.82
N ALA A 233 8.35 4.84 11.73
CA ALA A 233 6.93 5.18 11.67
C ALA A 233 6.02 3.96 11.48
N THR A 234 6.57 2.81 11.10
CA THR A 234 5.82 1.55 10.97
C THR A 234 5.59 0.84 12.30
N ALA A 235 6.38 1.14 13.33
CA ALA A 235 6.37 0.46 14.64
C ALA A 235 5.18 0.88 15.50
N GLU A 236 4.66 0.00 16.36
CA GLU A 236 3.52 0.27 17.27
C GLU A 236 3.64 1.61 18.01
N GLN A 237 4.85 1.94 18.48
CA GLN A 237 5.12 3.18 19.21
C GLN A 237 5.48 4.38 18.32
N SER A 238 5.14 4.35 17.03
CA SER A 238 5.34 5.42 16.04
C SER A 238 4.93 6.78 16.60
N LEU A 239 5.79 7.79 16.43
CA LEU A 239 5.44 9.18 16.74
C LEU A 239 4.73 9.87 15.58
N ALA A 240 4.86 9.35 14.36
CA ALA A 240 4.22 9.91 13.17
C ALA A 240 2.76 9.44 13.05
N CYS A 241 2.52 8.15 13.25
CA CYS A 241 1.20 7.53 13.15
C CYS A 241 0.51 7.45 14.52
N LYS A 242 0.45 8.55 15.28
CA LYS A 242 -0.26 8.65 16.56
C LYS A 242 -1.02 9.95 16.70
#